data_AF-A0A2R2WAU9-F1
#
_entry.id   AF-A0A2R2WAU9-F1
#
_cell.length_a   1.000
_cell.length_b   1.000
_cell.length_c   1.000
_cell.angle_alpha   90.00
_cell.angle_beta   90.00
_cell.angle_gamma   90.00
#
_symmetry.space_group_name_H-M   'P 1'
#
loop_
_entity.id
_entity.type
_entity.pdbx_description
1 polymer ?
#
loop_
_entity_poly.entity_id
_entity_poly.type
_entity_poly.pdbx_seq_one_letter_code
_entity_poly.pdbx_strand_id
1 'polypeptide(L)'
;MRFIPTIPGRDGVGLRLFAPGDVLPGTDERSTDEVAVEWAGGRGGHPTSYALIGGREQPRGGVTEFGPLRATGRFEGALASVHVDDVRFGLPLEYRDAVRAGSERGGRALHVGVAAHGVMGSSALAFGWVTELLCFVVGCQEPAPDDEVLDTWRSISRITR
;
A
#
# COMPACT_ATOMS: atom_id res chain seq x y z
N MET A 1 3.77 17.78 0.85
CA MET A 1 3.12 16.76 0.00
C MET A 1 1.62 16.98 0.10
N ARG A 2 0.94 17.18 -1.03
CA ARG A 2 -0.52 17.36 -1.05
C ARG A 2 -1.14 15.97 -0.92
N PHE A 3 -2.11 15.86 -0.01
CA PHE A 3 -3.00 14.74 0.15
C PHE A 3 -3.60 14.36 -1.21
N ILE A 4 -3.35 13.15 -1.69
CA ILE A 4 -4.13 12.61 -2.81
C ILE A 4 -5.45 12.17 -2.18
N PRO A 5 -6.57 12.85 -2.48
CA PRO A 5 -7.86 12.43 -1.96
C PRO A 5 -8.08 10.98 -2.35
N THR A 6 -8.71 10.19 -1.47
CA THR A 6 -9.13 8.82 -1.76
C THR A 6 -9.65 8.75 -3.18
N ILE A 7 -8.90 8.10 -4.07
CA ILE A 7 -9.27 8.11 -5.47
C ILE A 7 -10.40 7.09 -5.62
N PRO A 8 -11.63 7.53 -5.92
CA PRO A 8 -12.72 6.59 -6.14
C PRO A 8 -12.44 5.90 -7.47
N GLY A 9 -12.06 4.63 -7.41
CA GLY A 9 -12.15 3.76 -8.58
C GLY A 9 -13.62 3.48 -8.91
N ARG A 10 -13.88 2.96 -10.13
CA ARG A 10 -15.18 2.36 -10.44
C ARG A 10 -15.48 1.27 -9.39
N ASP A 11 -16.75 1.17 -8.99
CA ASP A 11 -17.28 0.09 -8.16
C ASP A 11 -16.69 -0.01 -6.73
N GLY A 12 -16.47 1.13 -6.05
CA GLY A 12 -16.12 1.15 -4.62
C GLY A 12 -14.64 0.82 -4.30
N VAL A 13 -13.78 0.80 -5.32
CA VAL A 13 -12.33 0.67 -5.18
C VAL A 13 -11.77 1.98 -4.60
N GLY A 14 -10.95 1.90 -3.57
CA GLY A 14 -10.26 3.06 -3.00
C GLY A 14 -8.75 2.91 -3.08
N LEU A 15 -8.06 3.96 -3.51
CA LEU A 15 -6.61 4.11 -3.38
C LEU A 15 -6.32 5.36 -2.54
N ARG A 16 -5.41 5.26 -1.58
CA ARG A 16 -4.97 6.38 -0.73
C ARG A 16 -3.44 6.34 -0.59
N LEU A 17 -2.80 7.50 -0.71
CA LEU A 17 -1.37 7.66 -0.57
C LEU A 17 -1.06 8.52 0.66
N PHE A 18 -0.03 8.15 1.40
CA PHE A 18 0.49 8.86 2.55
C PHE A 18 1.90 9.33 2.27
N ALA A 19 2.15 10.60 2.60
CA ALA A 19 3.43 11.24 2.49
C ALA A 19 4.38 10.90 3.63
N PRO A 20 5.70 11.10 3.43
CA PRO A 20 6.61 11.26 4.55
C PRO A 20 6.12 12.39 5.46
N GLY A 21 6.00 12.09 6.74
CA GLY A 21 5.54 12.96 7.80
C GLY A 21 4.05 12.86 8.12
N ASP A 22 3.26 12.14 7.30
CA ASP A 22 1.84 11.90 7.55
C ASP A 22 1.65 10.98 8.76
N VAL A 23 0.54 11.22 9.47
CA VAL A 23 0.08 10.36 10.56
C VAL A 23 -0.81 9.30 9.95
N LEU A 24 -0.45 8.03 10.16
CA LEU A 24 -1.27 6.93 9.72
C LEU A 24 -2.51 6.81 10.63
N PRO A 25 -3.68 6.49 10.07
CA PRO A 25 -4.87 6.24 10.87
C PRO A 25 -4.66 5.17 11.96
N GLY A 26 -5.15 5.43 13.18
CA GLY A 26 -5.01 4.52 14.33
C GLY A 26 -3.63 4.53 15.00
N THR A 27 -2.75 5.48 14.66
CA THR A 27 -1.47 5.69 15.35
C THR A 27 -1.18 7.18 15.56
N ASP A 28 -0.38 7.51 16.57
CA ASP A 28 0.19 8.85 16.78
C ASP A 28 1.59 8.99 16.15
N GLU A 29 2.13 7.90 15.63
CA GLU A 29 3.46 7.86 15.03
C GLU A 29 3.46 8.46 13.62
N ARG A 30 4.43 9.35 13.37
CA ARG A 30 4.72 9.87 12.04
C ARG A 30 5.81 9.02 11.41
N SER A 31 5.57 8.52 10.20
CA SER A 31 6.68 7.99 9.41
C SER A 31 7.46 9.18 8.86
N THR A 32 8.70 9.38 9.29
CA THR A 32 9.51 10.55 8.95
C THR A 32 10.03 10.56 7.51
N ASP A 33 10.07 9.39 6.88
CA ASP A 33 10.85 9.14 5.66
C ASP A 33 10.22 8.14 4.69
N GLU A 34 9.05 7.59 4.99
CA GLU A 34 8.41 6.58 4.14
C GLU A 34 7.16 7.13 3.45
N VAL A 35 6.94 6.65 2.23
CA VAL A 35 5.67 6.79 1.53
C VAL A 35 4.86 5.54 1.82
N ALA A 36 3.54 5.67 2.00
CA ALA A 36 2.66 4.51 2.08
C ALA A 36 1.53 4.57 1.05
N VAL A 37 1.11 3.40 0.59
CA VAL A 37 0.01 3.21 -0.34
C VAL A 37 -0.97 2.23 0.30
N GLU A 38 -2.22 2.66 0.42
CA GLU A 38 -3.36 1.87 0.85
C GLU A 38 -4.28 1.63 -0.33
N TRP A 39 -4.74 0.39 -0.47
CA TRP A 39 -5.73 0.01 -1.46
C TRP A 39 -6.79 -0.91 -0.87
N ALA A 40 -8.03 -0.75 -1.34
CA ALA A 40 -9.14 -1.66 -1.08
C ALA A 40 -9.98 -1.91 -2.35
N GLY A 41 -10.13 -3.17 -2.75
CA GLY A 41 -11.02 -3.60 -3.84
C GLY A 41 -12.50 -3.66 -3.42
N GLY A 42 -13.38 -2.96 -4.15
CA GLY A 42 -14.73 -2.58 -3.71
C GLY A 42 -15.92 -3.51 -3.97
N ARG A 43 -15.73 -4.81 -4.20
CA ARG A 43 -16.88 -5.73 -4.32
C ARG A 43 -17.12 -6.49 -3.01
N GLY A 44 -18.20 -6.14 -2.32
CA GLY A 44 -18.78 -7.03 -1.31
C GLY A 44 -19.11 -8.39 -1.93
N GLY A 45 -18.63 -9.48 -1.31
CA GLY A 45 -18.88 -10.86 -1.75
C GLY A 45 -17.75 -11.54 -2.54
N HIS A 46 -16.67 -10.83 -2.86
CA HIS A 46 -15.39 -11.44 -3.25
C HIS A 46 -14.42 -11.23 -2.08
N PRO A 47 -13.45 -12.14 -1.77
CA PRO A 47 -12.40 -11.83 -0.81
C PRO A 47 -11.85 -10.45 -1.15
N THR A 48 -12.14 -9.50 -0.27
CA THR A 48 -11.82 -8.10 -0.48
C THR A 48 -10.31 -8.03 -0.61
N SER A 49 -9.82 -7.20 -1.51
CA SER A 49 -8.40 -7.15 -1.85
C SER A 49 -7.84 -5.90 -1.19
N TYR A 50 -7.49 -6.01 0.08
CA TYR A 50 -6.89 -4.93 0.86
C TYR A 50 -5.38 -5.13 0.98
N ALA A 51 -4.64 -4.04 0.87
CA ALA A 51 -3.25 -3.97 1.30
C ALA A 51 -2.89 -2.52 1.65
N LEU A 52 -2.15 -2.34 2.75
CA LEU A 52 -1.37 -1.15 3.02
C LEU A 52 0.09 -1.56 3.06
N ILE A 53 0.94 -0.90 2.27
CA ILE A 53 2.40 -1.01 2.36
C ILE A 53 3.00 0.38 2.35
N GLY A 54 3.96 0.62 3.23
CA GLY A 54 4.80 1.79 3.18
C GLY A 54 6.26 1.46 3.39
N GLY A 55 7.10 2.26 2.76
CA GLY A 55 8.54 2.08 2.77
C GLY A 55 9.26 3.17 2.00
N ARG A 56 10.57 2.97 1.89
CA ARG A 56 11.48 3.84 1.16
C ARG A 56 12.45 3.03 0.32
N GLU A 57 13.02 3.65 -0.69
CA GLU A 57 14.05 2.99 -1.50
C GLU A 57 15.29 2.66 -0.65
N GLN A 58 15.86 1.49 -0.89
CA GLN A 58 17.13 1.13 -0.28
C GLN A 58 18.29 1.86 -0.97
N PRO A 59 19.15 2.57 -0.21
CA PRO A 59 20.23 3.38 -0.79
C PRO A 59 21.27 2.62 -1.62
N ARG A 60 21.38 1.30 -1.47
CA ARG A 60 22.45 0.49 -2.08
C ARG A 60 21.96 -0.48 -3.15
N GLY A 61 20.67 -0.43 -3.51
CA GLY A 61 20.02 -1.53 -4.22
C GLY A 61 20.04 -2.83 -3.41
N GLY A 62 19.37 -3.88 -3.88
CA GLY A 62 19.37 -5.17 -3.19
C GLY A 62 18.02 -5.86 -3.16
N VAL A 63 17.78 -6.63 -2.09
CA VAL A 63 16.53 -7.36 -1.86
C VAL A 63 15.65 -6.52 -0.94
N THR A 64 14.35 -6.52 -1.19
CA THR A 64 13.40 -5.86 -0.28
C THR A 64 13.49 -6.42 1.13
N GLU A 65 13.68 -5.51 2.09
CA GLU A 65 13.86 -5.77 3.51
C GLU A 65 12.62 -5.33 4.29
N PHE A 66 12.37 -6.02 5.39
CA PHE A 66 11.26 -5.74 6.29
C PHE A 66 11.82 -5.28 7.64
N GLY A 67 11.64 -4.00 7.95
CA GLY A 67 12.01 -3.43 9.25
C GLY A 67 11.03 -3.84 10.35
N PRO A 68 11.28 -3.45 11.62
CA PRO A 68 10.26 -3.53 12.65
C PRO A 68 9.08 -2.64 12.22
N LEU A 69 7.91 -3.24 12.11
CA LEU A 69 6.70 -2.50 11.74
C LEU A 69 6.37 -1.56 12.90
N ARG A 70 6.34 -0.24 12.60
CA ARG A 70 6.30 0.80 13.64
C ARG A 70 4.98 0.81 14.40
N ALA A 71 3.87 0.60 13.70
CA ALA A 71 2.54 0.60 14.30
C ALA A 71 2.06 -0.82 14.67
N THR A 72 1.29 -0.92 15.75
CA THR A 72 0.69 -2.17 16.23
C THR A 72 -0.81 -1.97 16.49
N GLY A 73 -1.58 -3.06 16.47
CA GLY A 73 -3.02 -3.01 16.72
C GLY A 73 -3.85 -2.73 15.48
N ARG A 74 -4.98 -2.05 15.65
CA ARG A 74 -5.98 -1.81 14.60
C ARG A 74 -5.59 -0.60 13.75
N PHE A 75 -5.74 -0.73 12.43
CA PHE A 75 -5.67 0.41 11.51
C PHE A 75 -7.06 1.04 11.40
N GLU A 76 -7.28 2.13 12.13
CA GLU A 76 -8.57 2.82 12.14
C GLU A 76 -8.82 3.52 10.80
N GLY A 77 -10.07 3.75 10.39
CA GLY A 77 -10.34 4.50 9.14
C GLY A 77 -9.80 3.84 7.84
N ALA A 78 -9.54 2.53 7.88
CA ALA A 78 -9.13 1.75 6.73
C ALA A 78 -10.16 1.85 5.59
N LEU A 79 -9.68 1.89 4.35
CA LEU A 79 -10.55 1.87 3.18
C LEU A 79 -11.41 0.60 3.12
N ALA A 80 -10.87 -0.54 3.57
CA ALA A 80 -11.60 -1.82 3.63
C ALA A 80 -12.62 -1.90 4.78
N SER A 81 -12.52 -1.08 5.83
CA SER A 81 -13.49 -1.11 6.93
C SER A 81 -14.88 -0.63 6.52
N VAL A 82 -14.99 0.11 5.40
CA VAL A 82 -16.28 0.40 4.75
C VAL A 82 -16.98 -0.89 4.30
N HIS A 83 -16.21 -1.95 4.05
CA HIS A 83 -16.67 -3.27 3.58
C HIS A 83 -16.63 -4.34 4.68
N VAL A 84 -16.67 -3.94 5.97
CA VAL A 84 -16.83 -4.81 7.17
C VAL A 84 -15.57 -5.63 7.55
N ASP A 85 -14.39 -5.30 7.04
CA ASP A 85 -13.15 -5.96 7.47
C ASP A 85 -12.47 -5.25 8.67
N ASP A 86 -11.92 -6.05 9.58
CA ASP A 86 -11.00 -5.57 10.63
C ASP A 86 -9.60 -5.49 10.04
N VAL A 87 -9.02 -4.31 10.01
CA VAL A 87 -7.68 -4.09 9.45
C VAL A 87 -6.69 -3.90 10.59
N ARG A 88 -5.56 -4.60 10.52
CA ARG A 88 -4.53 -4.57 11.56
C ARG A 88 -3.18 -4.20 10.97
N PHE A 89 -2.43 -3.41 11.72
CA PHE A 89 -1.02 -3.20 11.42
C PHE A 89 -0.26 -4.51 11.52
N GLY A 90 0.60 -4.75 10.55
CA GLY A 90 1.28 -6.03 10.40
C GLY A 90 1.47 -6.41 8.94
N LEU A 91 2.51 -7.21 8.69
CA LEU A 91 2.71 -7.92 7.44
C LEU A 91 2.90 -9.40 7.74
N PRO A 92 1.81 -10.20 7.63
CA PRO A 92 1.89 -11.65 7.67
C PRO A 92 2.96 -12.21 6.73
N LEU A 93 3.59 -13.31 7.14
CA LEU A 93 4.73 -13.90 6.42
C LEU A 93 4.34 -14.30 4.99
N GLU A 94 3.12 -14.79 4.80
CA GLU A 94 2.60 -15.22 3.49
C GLU A 94 2.53 -14.09 2.44
N TYR A 95 2.55 -12.82 2.86
CA TYR A 95 2.50 -11.69 1.93
C TYR A 95 3.89 -11.14 1.59
N ARG A 96 4.93 -11.51 2.34
CA ARG A 96 6.29 -10.97 2.14
C ARG A 96 6.86 -11.30 0.76
N ASP A 97 6.59 -12.51 0.26
CA ASP A 97 7.07 -12.91 -1.07
C ASP A 97 6.35 -12.15 -2.19
N ALA A 98 5.07 -11.82 -2.01
CA ALA A 98 4.37 -10.96 -2.95
C ALA A 98 4.88 -9.52 -2.94
N VAL A 99 5.23 -8.99 -1.77
CA VAL A 99 5.88 -7.67 -1.64
C VAL A 99 7.24 -7.69 -2.35
N ARG A 100 8.08 -8.71 -2.13
CA ARG A 100 9.35 -8.87 -2.85
C ARG A 100 9.14 -8.91 -4.37
N ALA A 101 8.23 -9.74 -4.85
CA ALA A 101 7.93 -9.85 -6.27
C ALA A 101 7.38 -8.53 -6.86
N GLY A 102 6.55 -7.80 -6.11
CA GLY A 102 6.06 -6.47 -6.52
C GLY A 102 7.19 -5.45 -6.62
N SER A 103 8.11 -5.47 -5.66
CA SER A 103 9.31 -4.63 -5.68
C SER A 103 10.24 -4.96 -6.84
N GLU A 104 10.44 -6.24 -7.16
CA GLU A 104 11.21 -6.69 -8.31
C GLU A 104 10.58 -6.21 -9.63
N ARG A 105 9.26 -6.37 -9.79
CA ARG A 105 8.54 -5.86 -10.97
C ARG A 105 8.59 -4.34 -11.07
N GLY A 106 8.48 -3.64 -9.94
CA GLY A 106 8.65 -2.20 -9.84
C GLY A 106 10.10 -1.72 -10.01
N GLY A 107 11.07 -2.64 -10.12
CA GLY A 107 12.48 -2.34 -10.36
C GLY A 107 13.20 -1.65 -9.21
N ARG A 108 12.66 -1.70 -7.98
CA ARG A 108 13.23 -0.98 -6.82
C ARG A 108 13.17 -1.79 -5.55
N ALA A 109 14.32 -1.98 -4.91
CA ALA A 109 14.41 -2.58 -3.59
C ALA A 109 13.91 -1.61 -2.52
N LEU A 110 12.99 -2.07 -1.67
CA LEU A 110 12.38 -1.26 -0.63
C LEU A 110 12.84 -1.69 0.76
N HIS A 111 12.93 -0.73 1.68
CA HIS A 111 12.87 -0.99 3.10
C HIS A 111 11.43 -0.74 3.56
N VAL A 112 10.73 -1.79 3.96
CA VAL A 112 9.32 -1.76 4.36
C VAL A 112 9.22 -1.64 5.88
N GLY A 113 8.77 -0.48 6.37
CA GLY A 113 8.52 -0.24 7.80
C GLY A 113 7.05 -0.05 8.16
N VAL A 114 6.16 0.03 7.17
CA VAL A 114 4.72 0.15 7.36
C VAL A 114 4.00 -0.94 6.58
N ALA A 115 3.06 -1.61 7.25
CA ALA A 115 2.13 -2.50 6.60
C ALA A 115 0.86 -2.62 7.43
N ALA A 116 -0.27 -2.81 6.75
CA ALA A 116 -1.49 -3.30 7.38
C ALA A 116 -2.22 -4.25 6.44
N HIS A 117 -2.96 -5.18 7.04
CA HIS A 117 -3.71 -6.19 6.33
C HIS A 117 -5.12 -6.32 6.90
N GLY A 118 -6.06 -6.70 6.05
CA GLY A 118 -7.38 -7.15 6.44
C GLY A 118 -7.29 -8.51 7.11
N VAL A 119 -8.11 -8.75 8.13
CA VAL A 119 -8.21 -10.06 8.79
C VAL A 119 -8.83 -11.09 7.85
N MET A 120 -9.78 -10.69 7.02
CA MET A 120 -10.38 -11.58 6.01
C MET A 120 -10.15 -11.12 4.57
N GLY A 121 -9.96 -9.82 4.38
CA GLY A 121 -9.97 -9.13 3.10
C GLY A 121 -8.59 -8.74 2.61
N SER A 122 -7.56 -9.55 2.81
CA SER A 122 -6.24 -9.32 2.21
C SER A 122 -5.83 -10.47 1.31
N SER A 123 -5.03 -10.15 0.29
CA SER A 123 -4.47 -11.15 -0.62
C SER A 123 -3.03 -10.82 -0.98
N ALA A 124 -2.24 -11.86 -1.24
CA ALA A 124 -0.88 -11.71 -1.74
C ALA A 124 -0.84 -10.87 -3.03
N LEU A 125 -1.83 -11.05 -3.90
CA LEU A 125 -1.96 -10.27 -5.14
C LEU A 125 -2.12 -8.77 -4.88
N ALA A 126 -2.96 -8.39 -3.91
CA ALA A 126 -3.11 -7.00 -3.48
C ALA A 126 -1.78 -6.39 -3.03
N PHE A 127 -1.06 -7.10 -2.16
CA PHE A 127 0.26 -6.68 -1.68
C PHE A 127 1.28 -6.54 -2.81
N GLY A 128 1.26 -7.43 -3.79
CA GLY A 128 2.11 -7.34 -4.98
C GLY A 128 1.85 -6.09 -5.81
N TRP A 129 0.58 -5.76 -6.09
CA TRP A 129 0.22 -4.57 -6.87
C TRP A 129 0.51 -3.26 -6.13
N VAL A 130 0.14 -3.20 -4.84
CA VAL A 130 0.40 -2.03 -4.01
C VAL A 130 1.89 -1.76 -3.89
N THR A 131 2.72 -2.82 -3.78
CA THR A 131 4.17 -2.65 -3.73
C THR A 131 4.73 -2.13 -5.06
N GLU A 132 4.25 -2.65 -6.18
CA GLU A 132 4.67 -2.19 -7.51
C GLU A 132 4.32 -0.70 -7.73
N LEU A 133 3.14 -0.27 -7.28
CA LEU A 133 2.76 1.13 -7.29
C LEU A 133 3.63 1.96 -6.33
N LEU A 134 3.91 1.46 -5.13
CA LEU A 134 4.79 2.15 -4.19
C LEU A 134 6.19 2.37 -4.79
N CYS A 135 6.75 1.41 -5.52
CA CYS A 135 8.02 1.58 -6.23
C CYS A 135 7.97 2.74 -7.24
N PHE A 136 6.87 2.86 -7.99
CA PHE A 136 6.68 4.00 -8.88
C PHE A 136 6.70 5.32 -8.09
N VAL A 137 5.88 5.43 -7.04
CA VAL A 137 5.74 6.68 -6.26
C VAL A 137 7.03 7.07 -5.57
N VAL A 138 7.74 6.12 -4.95
CA VAL A 138 9.04 6.36 -4.30
C VAL A 138 10.10 6.78 -5.32
N GLY A 139 9.96 6.35 -6.57
CA GLY A 139 10.88 6.65 -7.65
C GLY A 139 10.76 8.05 -8.24
N CYS A 140 9.69 8.78 -7.94
CA CYS A 140 9.45 10.12 -8.46
C CYS A 140 10.27 11.15 -7.67
N GLN A 141 11.01 12.01 -8.37
CA GLN A 141 11.78 13.10 -7.76
C GLN A 141 10.89 14.24 -7.24
N GLU A 142 9.72 14.40 -7.87
CA GLU A 142 8.66 15.31 -7.48
C GLU A 142 7.39 14.51 -7.21
N PRO A 143 6.41 15.02 -6.44
CA PRO A 143 5.13 14.34 -6.25
C PRO A 143 4.48 14.02 -7.61
N ALA A 144 4.26 12.74 -7.88
CA ALA A 144 3.60 12.29 -9.10
C ALA A 144 2.18 12.89 -9.18
N PRO A 145 1.76 13.43 -10.35
CA PRO A 145 0.38 13.83 -10.59
C PRO A 145 -0.62 12.68 -10.37
N ASP A 146 -1.80 12.99 -9.85
CA ASP A 146 -2.84 11.99 -9.53
C ASP A 146 -3.23 11.12 -10.74
N ASP A 147 -3.27 11.70 -11.94
CA ASP A 147 -3.58 11.01 -13.19
C ASP A 147 -2.49 10.00 -13.57
N GLU A 148 -1.21 10.34 -13.37
CA GLU A 148 -0.09 9.43 -13.61
C GLU A 148 -0.09 8.25 -12.62
N VAL A 149 -0.37 8.54 -11.34
CA VAL A 149 -0.55 7.50 -10.29
C VAL A 149 -1.70 6.57 -10.67
N LEU A 150 -2.81 7.12 -11.16
CA LEU A 150 -3.97 6.35 -11.58
C LEU A 150 -3.73 5.49 -12.80
N ASP A 151 -3.06 6.03 -13.81
CA ASP A 151 -2.77 5.28 -15.03
C ASP A 151 -1.76 4.17 -14.77
N THR A 152 -0.79 4.43 -13.89
CA THR A 152 0.13 3.41 -13.38
C THR A 152 -0.63 2.33 -12.61
N TRP A 153 -1.49 2.72 -11.65
CA TRP A 153 -2.33 1.78 -10.92
C TRP A 153 -3.17 0.91 -11.85
N ARG A 154 -3.85 1.52 -12.84
CA ARG A 154 -4.64 0.82 -13.85
C ARG A 154 -3.78 -0.11 -14.70
N SER A 155 -2.53 0.23 -14.96
CA SER A 155 -1.61 -0.64 -15.70
C SER A 155 -1.25 -1.89 -14.89
N ILE A 156 -0.93 -1.71 -13.60
CA ILE A 156 -0.55 -2.77 -12.66
C ILE A 156 -1.74 -3.69 -12.37
N SER A 157 -2.89 -3.11 -12.06
CA SER A 157 -4.08 -3.84 -11.59
C SER A 157 -4.93 -4.44 -12.70
N ARG A 158 -4.47 -4.44 -13.97
CA ARG A 158 -5.22 -4.89 -15.16
C ARG A 158 -5.69 -6.36 -15.13
N ILE A 159 -5.44 -7.09 -14.05
CA ILE A 159 -6.09 -8.36 -13.71
C ILE A 159 -7.40 -8.08 -12.97
N THR A 160 -8.39 -7.52 -13.67
CA THR A 160 -9.82 -7.75 -13.42
C THR A 160 -10.58 -7.21 -14.65
N ARG A 161 -10.51 -7.94 -15.76
CA ARG A 161 -11.58 -7.98 -16.75
C ARG A 161 -12.20 -9.36 -16.70
#